data_AF-A0A8J8GT18-F1
#
_entry.id   AF-A0A8J8GT18-F1
#
_cell.length_a   1.000
_cell.length_b   1.000
_cell.length_c   1.000
_cell.angle_alpha   90.00
_cell.angle_beta   90.00
_cell.angle_gamma   90.00
#
_symmetry.space_group_name_H-M   'P 1'
#
loop_
_entity.id
_entity.type
_entity.pdbx_description
1 polymer ?
#
loop_
_entity_poly.entity_id
_entity_poly.type
_entity_poly.pdbx_seq_one_letter_code
_entity_poly.pdbx_strand_id
1 'polypeptide(L)'
;MALDLGQAVARWRAVRAGDATRYLRAFALAGIGTVLLIRVYLGMTGYPKLGSGNLHIAHVLWGGLLMAVAVGAATIFYGRSARFAAAVVGGVGFGLFLDEVGK
;
A
#
# COMPACT_ATOMS: atom_id res chain seq x y z
N MET A 1 -1.10 22.98 -38.39
CA MET A 1 -0.87 21.88 -37.43
C MET A 1 -0.94 22.46 -36.02
N ALA A 2 -2.13 22.89 -35.59
CA ALA A 2 -2.36 23.31 -34.21
C ALA A 2 -2.54 22.04 -33.39
N LEU A 3 -1.68 21.80 -32.40
CA LEU A 3 -1.87 20.69 -31.46
C LEU A 3 -3.21 20.89 -30.77
N ASP A 4 -4.11 19.93 -30.96
CA ASP A 4 -5.40 19.88 -30.28
C ASP A 4 -5.17 19.62 -28.79
N LEU A 5 -4.91 20.70 -28.05
CA LEU A 5 -4.72 20.70 -26.61
C LEU A 5 -5.98 20.18 -25.89
N GLY A 6 -7.17 20.29 -26.52
CA GLY A 6 -8.42 19.77 -25.99
C GLY A 6 -8.44 18.24 -25.94
N GLN A 7 -7.98 17.56 -27.00
CA GLN A 7 -7.84 16.10 -27.04
C GLN A 7 -6.72 15.61 -26.12
N ALA A 8 -5.63 16.39 -26.00
CA ALA A 8 -4.55 16.08 -25.07
C ALA A 8 -5.03 16.12 -23.61
N VAL A 9 -5.79 17.15 -23.21
CA VAL A 9 -6.36 17.26 -21.85
C VAL A 9 -7.43 16.19 -21.60
N ALA A 10 -8.24 15.84 -22.61
CA ALA A 10 -9.26 14.79 -22.48
C ALA A 10 -8.64 13.40 -22.17
N ARG A 11 -7.46 13.09 -22.71
CA ARG A 11 -6.75 11.82 -22.46
C ARG A 11 -6.24 11.65 -21.02
N TRP A 12 -6.03 12.75 -20.30
CA TRP A 12 -5.52 12.73 -18.92
C TRP A 12 -6.60 12.93 -17.85
N ARG A 13 -7.89 12.86 -18.23
CA ARG A 13 -8.98 12.92 -17.23
C ARG A 13 -8.90 11.69 -16.33
N ALA A 14 -8.45 11.90 -15.09
CA ALA A 14 -8.45 10.89 -14.06
C ALA A 14 -9.91 10.52 -13.71
N VAL A 15 -10.40 9.42 -14.27
CA VAL A 15 -11.72 8.87 -13.94
C VAL A 15 -11.63 8.15 -12.59
N ARG A 16 -12.42 8.61 -11.62
CA ARG A 16 -12.46 8.02 -10.28
C ARG A 16 -13.17 6.68 -10.31
N ALA A 17 -12.59 5.66 -9.67
CA ALA A 17 -13.29 4.40 -9.43
C ALA A 17 -14.53 4.63 -8.55
N GLY A 18 -15.64 3.95 -8.85
CA GLY A 18 -16.93 4.15 -8.15
C GLY A 18 -16.86 4.00 -6.64
N ASP A 19 -16.00 3.12 -6.13
CA ASP A 19 -15.81 2.89 -4.69
C ASP A 19 -14.44 3.37 -4.17
N ALA A 20 -13.81 4.33 -4.84
CA ALA A 20 -12.46 4.80 -4.50
C ALA A 20 -12.31 5.17 -3.02
N THR A 21 -13.31 5.81 -2.42
CA THR A 21 -13.31 6.15 -0.98
C THR A 21 -13.23 4.91 -0.09
N ARG A 22 -13.94 3.82 -0.43
CA ARG A 22 -13.93 2.57 0.33
C ARG A 22 -12.56 1.90 0.24
N TYR A 23 -11.97 1.87 -0.94
CA TYR A 23 -10.63 1.30 -1.14
C TYR A 23 -9.56 2.10 -0.39
N LEU A 24 -9.58 3.43 -0.50
CA LEU A 24 -8.66 4.31 0.23
C LEU A 24 -8.77 4.13 1.74
N ARG A 25 -9.99 4.04 2.27
CA ARG A 25 -10.20 3.80 3.71
C ARG A 25 -9.67 2.43 4.13
N ALA A 26 -9.92 1.38 3.34
CA ALA A 26 -9.41 0.05 3.63
C ALA A 26 -7.88 -0.01 3.63
N PHE A 27 -7.24 0.63 2.64
CA PHE A 27 -5.80 0.78 2.56
C PHE A 27 -5.23 1.51 3.78
N ALA A 28 -5.80 2.67 4.13
CA ALA A 28 -5.33 3.47 5.25
C ALA A 28 -5.49 2.75 6.59
N LEU A 29 -6.66 2.14 6.84
CA LEU A 29 -6.90 1.39 8.07
C LEU A 29 -5.99 0.16 8.18
N ALA A 30 -5.78 -0.56 7.07
CA ALA A 30 -4.86 -1.70 7.05
C ALA A 30 -3.42 -1.25 7.33
N GLY A 31 -2.92 -0.19 6.68
CA GLY A 31 -1.56 0.31 6.89
C GLY A 31 -1.33 0.86 8.29
N ILE A 32 -2.24 1.71 8.79
CA ILE A 32 -2.16 2.23 10.16
C ILE A 32 -2.22 1.07 11.16
N GLY A 33 -3.15 0.13 10.96
CA GLY A 33 -3.30 -1.05 11.81
C GLY A 33 -2.03 -1.89 11.84
N THR A 34 -1.40 -2.11 10.69
CA THR A 34 -0.14 -2.85 10.59
C THR A 34 1.00 -2.15 11.34
N VAL A 35 1.18 -0.84 11.16
CA VAL A 35 2.21 -0.08 11.90
C VAL A 35 1.98 -0.17 13.40
N LEU A 36 0.74 0.08 13.85
CA LEU A 36 0.40 0.02 15.27
C LEU A 36 0.61 -1.39 15.84
N LEU A 37 0.26 -2.43 15.10
CA LEU A 37 0.43 -3.82 15.52
C LEU A 37 1.91 -4.14 15.72
N ILE A 38 2.77 -3.78 14.77
CA ILE A 38 4.22 -4.01 14.87
C ILE A 38 4.80 -3.22 16.05
N ARG A 39 4.36 -1.97 16.23
CA ARG A 39 4.84 -1.10 17.29
C ARG A 39 4.42 -1.58 18.69
N VAL A 40 3.20 -2.09 18.83
CA VAL A 40 2.70 -2.71 20.06
C VAL A 40 3.47 -4.01 20.34
N TYR A 41 3.69 -4.85 19.33
CA TYR A 41 4.49 -6.07 19.46
C TYR A 41 5.92 -5.77 19.92
N LEU A 42 6.56 -4.76 19.34
CA LEU A 42 7.87 -4.28 19.75
C LEU A 42 7.88 -3.76 21.20
N GLY A 43 6.86 -2.98 21.57
CA GLY A 43 6.71 -2.47 22.94
C GLY A 43 6.54 -3.58 23.98
N MET A 44 5.75 -4.61 23.67
CA MET A 44 5.55 -5.78 24.55
C MET A 44 6.80 -6.65 24.69
N THR A 45 7.62 -6.72 23.65
CA THR A 45 8.85 -7.53 23.64
C THR A 45 10.08 -6.81 24.19
N GLY A 46 9.94 -5.53 24.59
CA GLY A 46 11.01 -4.72 25.17
C GLY A 46 11.95 -4.09 24.14
N TYR A 47 11.44 -3.76 22.95
CA TYR A 47 12.22 -3.26 21.81
C TYR A 47 13.43 -4.14 21.47
N PRO A 48 13.25 -5.47 21.28
CA PRO A 48 14.30 -6.26 20.67
C PRO A 48 14.59 -5.60 19.32
N LYS A 49 15.86 -5.30 19.06
CA LYS A 49 16.27 -4.68 17.80
C LYS A 49 15.89 -5.63 16.66
N LEU A 50 14.71 -5.42 16.07
CA LEU A 50 14.33 -6.03 14.80
C LEU A 50 15.18 -5.49 13.63
N GLY A 51 16.12 -4.58 13.92
CA GLY A 51 17.15 -4.10 13.00
C GLY A 51 18.53 -4.01 13.61
N SER A 52 19.42 -4.95 13.25
CA SER A 52 20.86 -4.72 13.32
C SER A 52 21.72 -5.64 12.43
N GLY A 53 21.23 -6.13 11.28
CA GLY A 53 22.18 -6.77 10.34
C GLY A 53 21.64 -7.58 9.16
N ASN A 54 20.44 -8.19 9.24
CA ASN A 54 19.89 -9.01 8.14
C ASN A 54 18.34 -9.04 8.07
N LEU A 55 17.65 -8.76 9.18
CA LEU A 55 16.18 -8.86 9.25
C LEU A 55 15.44 -7.68 8.58
N HIS A 56 16.07 -6.49 8.55
CA HIS A 56 15.54 -5.29 7.89
C HIS A 56 15.30 -5.50 6.39
N ILE A 57 16.25 -6.17 5.71
CA ILE A 57 16.13 -6.40 4.26
C ILE A 57 14.92 -7.30 3.99
N ALA A 58 14.70 -8.31 4.83
CA ALA A 58 13.57 -9.22 4.67
C ALA A 58 12.24 -8.48 4.85
N HIS A 59 12.07 -7.70 5.93
CA HIS A 59 10.77 -7.08 6.22
C HIS A 59 10.38 -5.96 5.24
N VAL A 60 11.35 -5.11 4.85
CA VAL A 60 11.14 -4.10 3.79
C VAL A 60 10.83 -4.76 2.45
N LEU A 61 11.51 -5.87 2.13
CA LEU A 61 11.25 -6.64 0.90
C LEU A 61 9.85 -7.26 0.92
N TRP A 62 9.39 -7.80 2.04
CA TRP A 62 8.02 -8.31 2.18
C TRP A 62 6.98 -7.20 2.07
N GLY A 63 7.23 -6.03 2.65
CA GLY A 63 6.39 -4.84 2.47
C GLY A 63 6.28 -4.42 1.01
N GLY A 64 7.41 -4.35 0.31
CA GLY A 64 7.48 -4.06 -1.13
C GLY A 64 6.81 -5.13 -2.00
N LEU A 65 6.99 -6.42 -1.68
CA LEU A 65 6.37 -7.54 -2.39
C LEU A 65 4.84 -7.51 -2.27
N LEU A 66 4.31 -7.27 -1.07
CA LEU A 66 2.88 -7.13 -0.86
C LEU A 66 2.30 -5.94 -1.63
N MET A 67 3.03 -4.81 -1.69
CA MET A 67 2.65 -3.69 -2.54
C MET A 67 2.67 -4.05 -4.04
N ALA A 68 3.67 -4.80 -4.50
CA ALA A 68 3.72 -5.29 -5.89
C ALA A 68 2.52 -6.21 -6.22
N VAL A 69 2.16 -7.12 -5.32
CA VAL A 69 0.98 -7.98 -5.44
C VAL A 69 -0.30 -7.14 -5.48
N ALA A 70 -0.42 -6.12 -4.62
CA ALA A 70 -1.57 -5.22 -4.60
C ALA A 70 -1.73 -4.45 -5.92
N VAL A 71 -0.62 -3.93 -6.47
CA VAL A 71 -0.62 -3.26 -7.77
C VAL A 71 -1.02 -4.23 -8.87
N GLY A 72 -0.42 -5.43 -8.92
CA GLY A 72 -0.77 -6.48 -9.88
C GLY A 72 -2.25 -6.87 -9.80
N ALA A 73 -2.78 -7.05 -8.59
CA ALA A 73 -4.20 -7.36 -8.40
C ALA A 73 -5.11 -6.21 -8.89
N ALA A 74 -4.73 -4.96 -8.64
CA ALA A 74 -5.49 -3.80 -9.09
C ALA A 74 -5.43 -3.59 -10.62
N THR A 75 -4.37 -4.03 -11.30
CA THR A 75 -4.24 -3.93 -12.76
C THR A 75 -4.87 -5.10 -13.51
N ILE A 76 -4.79 -6.32 -12.95
CA ILE A 76 -5.35 -7.53 -13.55
C ILE A 76 -6.88 -7.58 -13.38
N PHE A 77 -7.39 -7.16 -12.22
CA PHE A 77 -8.80 -7.31 -11.89
C PHE A 77 -9.53 -5.97 -11.74
N TYR A 78 -10.70 -5.88 -12.41
CA TYR A 78 -11.62 -4.75 -12.31
C TYR A 78 -12.74 -4.95 -11.26
N GLY A 79 -12.87 -6.17 -10.72
CA GLY A 79 -13.92 -6.52 -9.76
C GLY A 79 -13.80 -5.77 -8.42
N ARG A 80 -14.95 -5.42 -7.84
CA ARG A 80 -15.04 -4.69 -6.57
C ARG A 80 -14.38 -5.43 -5.40
N SER A 81 -14.53 -6.75 -5.35
CA SER A 81 -13.89 -7.61 -4.34
C SER A 81 -12.36 -7.61 -4.49
N ALA A 82 -11.86 -7.80 -5.71
CA ALA A 82 -10.42 -7.81 -6.00
C ALA A 82 -9.76 -6.45 -5.70
N ARG A 83 -10.43 -5.34 -6.05
CA ARG A 83 -9.95 -3.99 -5.71
C ARG A 83 -9.93 -3.73 -4.21
N PHE A 84 -10.91 -4.25 -3.46
CA PHE A 84 -10.90 -4.17 -2.00
C PHE A 84 -9.77 -5.00 -1.39
N ALA A 85 -9.58 -6.24 -1.84
CA ALA A 85 -8.47 -7.08 -1.41
C ALA A 85 -7.11 -6.44 -1.72
N ALA A 86 -6.94 -5.89 -2.93
CA ALA A 86 -5.75 -5.15 -3.33
C ALA A 86 -5.49 -3.95 -2.42
N ALA A 87 -6.54 -3.20 -2.04
CA ALA A 87 -6.40 -2.08 -1.12
C ALA A 87 -5.94 -2.53 0.27
N VAL A 88 -6.49 -3.63 0.81
CA VAL A 88 -6.09 -4.18 2.11
C VAL A 88 -4.65 -4.70 2.06
N VAL A 89 -4.32 -5.54 1.08
CA VAL A 89 -2.97 -6.10 0.90
C VAL A 89 -1.94 -5.00 0.70
N GLY A 90 -2.27 -3.99 -0.11
CA GLY A 90 -1.43 -2.82 -0.32
C GLY A 90 -1.24 -2.01 0.96
N GLY A 91 -2.28 -1.86 1.76
CA GLY A 91 -2.21 -1.20 3.06
C GLY A 91 -1.29 -1.94 4.03
N VAL A 92 -1.41 -3.26 4.15
CA VAL A 92 -0.53 -4.10 4.98
C VAL A 92 0.93 -3.98 4.51
N GLY A 93 1.17 -4.12 3.19
CA GLY A 93 2.51 -3.97 2.63
C GLY A 93 3.12 -2.60 2.90
N PHE A 94 2.31 -1.54 2.75
CA PHE A 94 2.70 -0.16 3.07
C PHE A 94 3.02 0.04 4.55
N GLY A 95 2.22 -0.52 5.46
CA GLY A 95 2.47 -0.44 6.90
C GLY A 95 3.76 -1.15 7.32
N LEU A 96 4.03 -2.35 6.77
CA LEU A 96 5.28 -3.09 7.00
C LEU A 96 6.50 -2.30 6.51
N PHE A 97 6.38 -1.62 5.37
CA PHE A 97 7.45 -0.80 4.82
C PHE A 97 7.71 0.46 5.66
N LEU A 98 6.65 1.12 6.14
CA LEU A 98 6.74 2.33 6.95
C LEU A 98 7.36 2.10 8.33
N ASP A 99 7.11 0.95 8.95
CA ASP A 99 7.67 0.62 10.27
C ASP A 99 9.21 0.69 10.30
N GLU A 100 9.87 0.50 9.15
CA GLU A 100 11.33 0.56 9.03
C GLU A 100 11.89 1.95 8.74
N VAL A 101 11.07 2.89 8.29
CA VAL A 101 11.47 4.30 8.11
C VAL A 101 11.37 5.07 9.43
N GLY A 102 10.56 4.59 10.38
CA GLY A 102 10.31 5.24 11.67
C GLY A 102 11.27 4.87 12.82
N LYS A 103 12.33 4.10 12.55
CA LYS A 103 13.35 3.64 13.50
C LYS A 103 14.70 4.27 13.16
#